data_AF-A0A521ZNU5-F1
#
_entry.id   AF-A0A521ZNU5-F1
#
_cell.length_a   1.000
_cell.length_b   1.000
_cell.length_c   1.000
_cell.angle_alpha   90.00
_cell.angle_beta   90.00
_cell.angle_gamma   90.00
#
_symmetry.space_group_name_H-M   'P 1'
#
loop_
_entity.id
_entity.type
_entity.pdbx_description
1 polymer ?
#
loop_
_entity_poly.entity_id
_entity_poly.type
_entity_poly.pdbx_seq_one_letter_code
_entity_poly.pdbx_strand_id
1 'polypeptide(L)'
;MKLQLDRPDVLALTERFPELDGLQSQLRFGHRIELRSHTLPVEALEFLARLYEDAGAALAGRAAQLRALIAAQQHELPRFKQGDSLEGLLPALVRYLADGTERGWLFAANMDGKPLAWVPTRIDYVQGSSEELGKIMVELKANAKAHLISQTIRITEGDLPGHTIAEILTAKGLLRESPALLAAYDASASRYFEWRGRYGHQFAGQGMGFIAEDPTATHRDMDWSRKDQVVLSASGAQARIVNDEGILPPRAVGLESPGDILAPYLRRAAKSSDFDFEEEVKALDAALPKQLFKALPVHAYLFVFHLELHQHLWVHADDIRPYVYQPGLKHKLVLPHEQTELIDILTAEMDVLQEDVIAGKSGGTTVLCAGPPGVGKTLTAEVYAEVTGRPLYRVHSGQLGLSVSAMETALKEALKRAQRWGAVMLIDEADVYIRKRSDDITANAVVGVFLRVLEYFDGLLFLTTNRIDDIDE
;
A
#
# COMPACT_ATOMS: atom_id res chain seq x y z
N MET A 1 2.98 -19.94 -11.30
CA MET A 1 3.24 -18.56 -10.83
C MET A 1 3.93 -17.77 -11.93
N LYS A 2 3.68 -16.46 -12.06
CA LYS A 2 4.52 -15.57 -12.87
C LYS A 2 5.62 -15.00 -11.97
N LEU A 3 6.86 -15.06 -12.42
CA LEU A 3 8.02 -14.44 -11.78
C LEU A 3 8.35 -13.15 -12.53
N GLN A 4 8.67 -12.10 -11.77
CA GLN A 4 9.24 -10.89 -12.31
C GLN A 4 10.69 -10.78 -11.86
N LEU A 5 11.61 -10.79 -12.83
CA LEU A 5 13.04 -10.67 -12.59
C LEU A 5 13.51 -9.32 -13.09
N ASP A 6 14.18 -8.58 -12.22
CA ASP A 6 14.80 -7.31 -12.57
C ASP A 6 16.10 -7.58 -13.35
N ARG A 7 16.57 -6.61 -14.14
CA ARG A 7 17.79 -6.77 -14.96
C ARG A 7 18.98 -7.36 -14.19
N PRO A 8 19.30 -6.94 -12.94
CA PRO A 8 20.38 -7.55 -12.17
C PRO A 8 20.18 -9.05 -11.92
N ASP A 9 18.95 -9.45 -11.61
CA ASP A 9 18.60 -10.85 -11.35
C ASP A 9 18.81 -11.71 -12.59
N VAL A 10 18.37 -11.21 -13.75
CA VAL A 10 18.52 -11.91 -15.03
C VAL A 10 20.00 -12.06 -15.38
N LEU A 11 20.80 -11.01 -15.21
CA LEU A 11 22.24 -11.06 -15.51
C LEU A 11 22.97 -12.05 -14.60
N ALA A 12 22.69 -12.03 -13.29
CA ALA A 12 23.27 -12.99 -12.35
C ALA A 12 22.87 -14.44 -12.67
N LEU A 13 21.62 -14.62 -13.11
CA LEU A 13 21.09 -15.93 -13.48
C LEU A 13 21.72 -16.46 -14.77
N THR A 14 21.88 -15.63 -15.81
CA THR A 14 22.50 -16.07 -17.08
C THR A 14 24.01 -16.25 -16.98
N GLU A 15 24.67 -15.55 -16.05
CA GLU A 15 26.08 -15.80 -15.71
C GLU A 15 26.26 -17.20 -15.09
N ARG A 16 25.34 -17.62 -14.21
CA ARG A 16 25.41 -18.93 -13.54
C ARG A 16 24.89 -20.09 -14.38
N PHE A 17 23.89 -19.84 -15.22
CA PHE A 17 23.19 -20.83 -16.05
C PHE A 17 23.21 -20.37 -17.52
N PRO A 18 24.32 -20.61 -18.27
CA PRO A 18 24.49 -20.14 -19.64
C PRO A 18 23.39 -20.60 -20.61
N GLU A 19 22.72 -21.72 -20.33
CA GLU A 19 21.58 -22.22 -21.08
C GLU A 19 20.35 -21.28 -21.04
N LEU A 20 20.31 -20.36 -20.07
CA LEU A 20 19.25 -19.36 -19.91
C LEU A 20 19.58 -18.02 -20.58
N ASP A 21 20.69 -17.91 -21.32
CA ASP A 21 21.15 -16.66 -21.97
C ASP A 21 20.08 -16.01 -22.87
N GLY A 22 19.18 -16.83 -23.45
CA GLY A 22 18.02 -16.35 -24.20
C GLY A 22 17.13 -15.36 -23.44
N LEU A 23 17.13 -15.37 -22.10
CA LEU A 23 16.39 -14.42 -21.27
C LEU A 23 16.90 -12.98 -21.42
N GLN A 24 18.20 -12.78 -21.70
CA GLN A 24 18.76 -11.43 -21.91
C GLN A 24 18.16 -10.74 -23.13
N SER A 25 17.72 -11.50 -24.14
CA SER A 25 17.06 -10.94 -25.32
C SER A 25 15.73 -10.23 -25.00
N GLN A 26 15.05 -10.64 -23.93
CA GLN A 26 13.81 -10.03 -23.46
C GLN A 26 14.05 -8.71 -22.72
N LEU A 27 15.27 -8.45 -22.26
CA LEU A 27 15.68 -7.17 -21.65
C LEU A 27 16.02 -6.08 -22.67
N ARG A 28 15.90 -6.32 -23.99
CA ARG A 28 16.26 -5.32 -25.02
C ARG A 28 15.47 -4.02 -24.92
N PHE A 29 14.23 -4.07 -24.43
CA PHE A 29 13.32 -2.92 -24.38
C PHE A 29 12.85 -2.56 -22.96
N GLY A 30 13.47 -3.11 -21.91
CA GLY A 30 13.04 -2.89 -20.53
C GLY A 30 14.07 -3.25 -19.47
N HIS A 31 13.72 -3.00 -18.21
CA HIS A 31 14.57 -3.31 -17.04
C HIS A 31 14.11 -4.54 -16.26
N ARG A 32 13.05 -5.21 -16.72
CA ARG A 32 12.40 -6.34 -16.04
C ARG A 32 11.84 -7.30 -17.07
N ILE A 33 11.81 -8.59 -16.74
CA ILE A 33 11.16 -9.63 -17.55
C ILE A 33 10.09 -10.36 -16.73
N GLU A 34 9.10 -10.91 -17.43
CA GLU A 34 8.10 -11.79 -16.84
C GLU A 34 8.22 -13.19 -17.43
N LEU A 35 8.33 -14.19 -16.57
CA LEU A 35 8.37 -15.60 -16.97
C LEU A 35 7.50 -16.46 -16.07
N ARG A 36 7.16 -17.66 -16.52
CA ARG A 36 6.41 -18.61 -15.69
C ARG A 36 7.39 -19.40 -14.84
N SER A 37 7.06 -19.64 -13.57
CA SER A 37 7.96 -20.31 -12.64
C SER A 37 8.42 -21.70 -13.09
N HIS A 38 7.63 -22.42 -13.89
CA HIS A 38 8.00 -23.74 -14.42
C HIS A 38 8.98 -23.68 -15.59
N THR A 39 9.28 -22.50 -16.15
CA THR A 39 10.27 -22.38 -17.24
C THR A 39 11.70 -22.33 -16.71
N LEU A 40 11.88 -22.17 -15.40
CA LEU A 40 13.20 -22.22 -14.77
C LEU A 40 13.40 -23.60 -14.12
N PRO A 41 14.63 -24.17 -14.23
CA PRO A 41 14.98 -25.36 -13.46
C PRO A 41 15.00 -25.03 -11.96
N VAL A 42 14.80 -26.06 -11.12
CA VAL A 42 14.71 -25.89 -9.67
C VAL A 42 16.00 -25.30 -9.10
N GLU A 43 17.15 -25.67 -9.66
CA GLU A 43 18.47 -25.14 -9.30
C GLU A 43 18.59 -23.63 -9.55
N ALA A 44 17.96 -23.12 -10.62
CA ALA A 44 17.93 -21.69 -10.90
C ALA A 44 16.99 -20.94 -9.94
N LEU A 45 15.85 -21.55 -9.57
CA LEU A 45 14.98 -21.00 -8.53
C LEU A 45 15.68 -20.96 -7.17
N GLU A 46 16.44 -22.00 -6.82
CA GLU A 46 17.25 -22.03 -5.59
C GLU A 46 18.33 -20.93 -5.59
N PHE A 47 18.99 -20.72 -6.73
CA PHE A 47 19.97 -19.64 -6.87
C PHE A 47 19.33 -18.27 -6.65
N LEU A 48 18.18 -18.00 -7.29
CA LEU A 48 17.44 -16.75 -7.09
C LEU A 48 16.98 -16.58 -5.64
N ALA A 49 16.50 -17.65 -5.00
CA ALA A 49 16.08 -17.60 -3.61
C ALA A 49 17.24 -17.17 -2.69
N ARG A 50 18.43 -17.75 -2.88
CA ARG A 50 19.65 -17.38 -2.14
C ARG A 50 20.07 -15.93 -2.41
N LEU A 51 20.03 -15.51 -3.68
CA LEU A 51 20.35 -14.13 -4.06
C LEU A 51 19.44 -13.12 -3.33
N TYR A 52 18.16 -13.42 -3.20
CA TYR A 52 17.21 -12.59 -2.48
C TYR A 52 17.36 -12.67 -0.95
N GLU A 53 17.78 -13.80 -0.40
CA GLU A 53 18.14 -13.93 1.02
C GLU A 53 19.35 -13.07 1.37
N ASP A 54 20.39 -13.12 0.52
CA ASP A 54 21.64 -12.38 0.71
C ASP A 54 21.45 -10.85 0.54
N ALA A 55 20.49 -10.43 -0.28
CA ALA A 55 20.10 -9.03 -0.43
C ALA A 55 19.38 -8.45 0.81
N GLY A 56 18.97 -9.31 1.75
CA GLY A 56 18.44 -8.93 3.06
C GLY A 56 16.95 -8.61 3.09
N ALA A 57 16.55 -7.83 4.10
CA ALA A 57 15.15 -7.69 4.51
C ALA A 57 14.20 -7.17 3.41
N ALA A 58 14.71 -6.36 2.46
CA ALA A 58 13.91 -5.82 1.37
C ALA A 58 13.41 -6.90 0.40
N LEU A 59 14.16 -7.98 0.20
CA LEU A 59 13.82 -9.09 -0.71
C LEU A 59 13.41 -10.37 0.01
N ALA A 60 13.37 -10.36 1.35
CA ALA A 60 12.98 -11.51 2.16
C ALA A 60 11.61 -12.10 1.78
N GLY A 61 10.64 -11.27 1.39
CA GLY A 61 9.34 -11.73 0.90
C GLY A 61 9.42 -12.48 -0.43
N ARG A 62 10.23 -11.98 -1.39
CA ARG A 62 10.49 -12.68 -2.67
C ARG A 62 11.22 -14.00 -2.42
N ALA A 63 12.22 -14.01 -1.55
CA ALA A 63 12.92 -15.23 -1.13
C ALA A 63 11.95 -16.25 -0.54
N ALA A 64 11.11 -15.85 0.42
CA ALA A 64 10.14 -16.73 1.08
C ALA A 64 9.15 -17.36 0.09
N GLN A 65 8.65 -16.58 -0.89
CA GLN A 65 7.79 -17.10 -1.95
C GLN A 65 8.52 -18.10 -2.85
N LEU A 66 9.75 -17.81 -3.26
CA LEU A 66 10.56 -18.75 -4.05
C LEU A 66 10.81 -20.05 -3.28
N ARG A 67 11.16 -19.97 -2.00
CA ARG A 67 11.35 -21.16 -1.14
C ARG A 67 10.08 -21.99 -1.02
N ALA A 68 8.93 -21.35 -0.80
CA ALA A 68 7.64 -22.04 -0.75
C ALA A 68 7.26 -22.67 -2.10
N LEU A 69 7.56 -22.00 -3.21
CA LEU A 69 7.35 -22.52 -4.56
C LEU A 69 8.26 -23.73 -4.85
N ILE A 70 9.53 -23.68 -4.48
CA ILE A 70 10.49 -24.79 -4.64
C ILE A 70 10.00 -25.99 -3.81
N ALA A 71 9.64 -25.76 -2.55
CA ALA A 71 9.10 -26.79 -1.68
C ALA A 71 7.84 -27.44 -2.29
N ALA A 72 6.94 -26.64 -2.88
CA ALA A 72 5.75 -27.17 -3.56
C ALA A 72 6.07 -28.07 -4.77
N GLN A 73 7.17 -27.82 -5.48
CA GLN A 73 7.61 -28.64 -6.62
C GLN A 73 8.37 -29.91 -6.20
N GLN A 74 9.13 -29.84 -5.11
CA GLN A 74 9.93 -30.95 -4.61
C GLN A 74 9.14 -31.88 -3.68
N HIS A 75 7.97 -31.48 -3.19
CA HIS A 75 7.20 -32.28 -2.24
C HIS A 75 6.70 -33.57 -2.89
N GLU A 76 6.99 -34.72 -2.25
CA GLU A 76 6.48 -36.04 -2.64
C GLU A 76 5.02 -36.22 -2.18
N LEU A 77 4.13 -35.35 -2.63
CA LEU A 77 2.69 -35.52 -2.41
C LEU A 77 2.11 -36.54 -3.40
N PRO A 78 1.06 -37.27 -3.02
CA PRO A 78 0.28 -38.07 -3.96
C PRO A 78 -0.20 -37.21 -5.13
N ARG A 79 -0.01 -37.74 -6.35
CA ARG A 79 -0.55 -37.13 -7.58
C ARG A 79 -1.92 -37.73 -7.86
N PHE A 80 -2.88 -36.88 -8.20
CA PHE A 80 -4.21 -37.35 -8.59
C PHE A 80 -4.15 -38.04 -9.96
N LYS A 81 -4.86 -39.16 -10.07
CA LYS A 81 -5.01 -39.95 -11.29
C LYS A 81 -6.24 -39.51 -12.06
N GLN A 82 -6.28 -39.86 -13.34
CA GLN A 82 -7.48 -39.69 -14.14
C GLN A 82 -8.61 -40.56 -13.57
N GLY A 83 -9.76 -39.94 -13.29
CA GLY A 83 -10.92 -40.60 -12.69
C GLY A 83 -10.96 -40.57 -11.16
N ASP A 84 -9.99 -39.94 -10.49
CA ASP A 84 -10.10 -39.69 -9.05
C ASP A 84 -11.30 -38.79 -8.75
N SER A 85 -12.02 -39.09 -7.66
CA SER A 85 -13.19 -38.30 -7.24
C SER A 85 -12.77 -36.89 -6.84
N LEU A 86 -13.45 -35.89 -7.40
CA LEU A 86 -13.28 -34.50 -7.00
C LEU A 86 -13.65 -34.26 -5.53
N GLU A 87 -14.63 -35.00 -4.99
CA GLU A 87 -15.00 -34.88 -3.58
C GLU A 87 -13.83 -35.30 -2.67
N GLY A 88 -13.09 -36.35 -3.06
CA GLY A 88 -11.92 -36.84 -2.31
C GLY A 88 -10.75 -35.86 -2.22
N LEU A 89 -10.71 -34.82 -3.09
CA LEU A 89 -9.77 -33.72 -2.96
C LEU A 89 -10.05 -32.89 -1.69
N LEU A 90 -11.29 -32.81 -1.20
CA LEU A 90 -11.66 -31.97 -0.06
C LEU A 90 -10.92 -32.38 1.23
N PRO A 91 -11.00 -33.62 1.72
CA PRO A 91 -10.26 -34.03 2.91
C PRO A 91 -8.74 -33.99 2.68
N ALA A 92 -8.26 -34.29 1.48
CA ALA A 92 -6.83 -34.21 1.14
C ALA A 92 -6.30 -32.76 1.22
N LEU A 93 -7.07 -31.79 0.71
CA LEU A 93 -6.74 -30.36 0.75
C LEU A 93 -6.71 -29.87 2.19
N VAL A 94 -7.71 -30.20 3.00
CA VAL A 94 -7.76 -29.76 4.41
C VAL A 94 -6.58 -30.31 5.21
N ARG A 95 -6.22 -31.59 5.03
CA ARG A 95 -5.01 -32.17 5.64
C ARG A 95 -3.76 -31.42 5.21
N TYR A 96 -3.62 -31.14 3.91
CA TYR A 96 -2.49 -30.37 3.40
C TYR A 96 -2.43 -28.95 4.00
N LEU A 97 -3.56 -28.31 4.30
CA LEU A 97 -3.55 -26.98 4.93
C LEU A 97 -3.28 -27.03 6.44
N ALA A 98 -3.58 -28.14 7.11
CA ALA A 98 -3.50 -28.27 8.57
C ALA A 98 -2.21 -28.91 9.09
N ASP A 99 -1.62 -29.84 8.34
CA ASP A 99 -0.55 -30.72 8.85
C ASP A 99 0.78 -29.98 9.11
N GLY A 100 1.09 -29.64 10.37
CA GLY A 100 2.32 -28.93 10.70
C GLY A 100 2.33 -27.45 10.29
N THR A 101 1.15 -26.86 10.08
CA THR A 101 0.99 -25.40 9.94
C THR A 101 0.68 -24.73 11.28
N GLU A 102 1.01 -23.46 11.40
CA GLU A 102 0.72 -22.65 12.59
C GLU A 102 -0.67 -22.01 12.51
N ARG A 103 -1.02 -21.45 11.35
CA ARG A 103 -2.28 -20.69 11.15
C ARG A 103 -3.23 -21.31 10.13
N GLY A 104 -2.70 -22.17 9.25
CA GLY A 104 -3.46 -22.78 8.16
C GLY A 104 -3.74 -21.78 7.03
N TRP A 105 -2.85 -20.81 6.85
CA TRP A 105 -3.03 -19.78 5.83
C TRP A 105 -2.55 -20.22 4.45
N LEU A 106 -3.03 -19.48 3.45
CA LEU A 106 -2.52 -19.48 2.10
C LEU A 106 -1.92 -18.12 1.79
N PHE A 107 -0.90 -18.07 0.95
CA PHE A 107 -0.22 -16.85 0.55
C PHE A 107 -0.38 -16.63 -0.93
N ALA A 108 -0.67 -15.39 -1.34
CA ALA A 108 -0.71 -15.05 -2.75
C ALA A 108 0.68 -15.20 -3.37
N ALA A 109 0.74 -15.93 -4.48
CA ALA A 109 1.91 -16.11 -5.32
C ALA A 109 2.03 -14.90 -6.27
N ASN A 110 2.36 -13.73 -5.71
CA ASN A 110 2.39 -12.46 -6.44
C ASN A 110 3.79 -12.13 -7.00
N MET A 111 3.83 -11.13 -7.88
CA MET A 111 5.03 -10.78 -8.66
C MET A 111 5.95 -9.81 -7.90
N ASP A 112 5.42 -9.13 -6.87
CA ASP A 112 6.13 -8.11 -6.10
C ASP A 112 6.77 -8.65 -4.81
N GLY A 113 6.56 -9.93 -4.49
CA GLY A 113 7.13 -10.57 -3.30
C GLY A 113 6.44 -10.22 -1.99
N LYS A 114 5.29 -9.55 -2.04
CA LYS A 114 4.57 -9.15 -0.81
C LYS A 114 3.93 -10.38 -0.17
N PRO A 115 4.09 -10.62 1.14
CA PRO A 115 3.55 -11.80 1.80
C PRO A 115 2.05 -11.64 2.08
N LEU A 116 1.22 -11.58 1.03
CA LEU A 116 -0.23 -11.36 1.16
C LEU A 116 -0.92 -12.66 1.58
N ALA A 117 -1.14 -12.80 2.89
CA ALA A 117 -1.78 -13.96 3.49
C ALA A 117 -3.32 -13.94 3.37
N TRP A 118 -3.90 -15.12 3.36
CA TRP A 118 -5.34 -15.37 3.28
C TRP A 118 -5.69 -16.52 4.21
N VAL A 119 -6.79 -16.38 4.94
CA VAL A 119 -7.33 -17.47 5.74
C VAL A 119 -8.48 -18.15 5.00
N PRO A 120 -8.45 -19.48 4.82
CA PRO A 120 -9.64 -20.24 4.43
C PRO A 120 -10.76 -20.04 5.46
N THR A 121 -11.94 -19.64 5.00
CA THR A 121 -13.13 -19.50 5.86
C THR A 121 -14.25 -20.46 5.48
N ARG A 122 -14.18 -21.04 4.30
CA ARG A 122 -15.10 -22.09 3.84
C ARG A 122 -14.44 -22.95 2.79
N ILE A 123 -14.54 -24.26 2.95
CA ILE A 123 -14.21 -25.25 1.92
C ILE A 123 -15.45 -26.11 1.72
N ASP A 124 -15.92 -26.17 0.48
CA ASP A 124 -17.19 -26.84 0.16
C ASP A 124 -17.08 -27.57 -1.18
N TYR A 125 -17.76 -28.71 -1.29
CA TYR A 125 -17.89 -29.48 -2.52
C TYR A 125 -19.28 -29.23 -3.11
N VAL A 126 -19.33 -28.71 -4.33
CA VAL A 126 -20.56 -28.53 -5.10
C VAL A 126 -20.61 -29.65 -6.13
N GLN A 127 -21.61 -30.52 -6.01
CA GLN A 127 -21.84 -31.61 -6.93
C GLN A 127 -22.19 -31.07 -8.32
N GLY A 128 -21.70 -31.76 -9.35
CA GLY A 128 -22.05 -31.43 -10.73
C GLY A 128 -23.52 -31.73 -11.03
N SER A 129 -24.10 -30.96 -11.95
CA SER A 129 -25.40 -31.20 -12.55
C SER A 129 -25.25 -31.43 -14.05
N SER A 130 -26.36 -31.64 -14.78
CA SER A 130 -26.34 -31.70 -16.24
C SER A 130 -25.86 -30.39 -16.90
N GLU A 131 -25.91 -29.27 -16.20
CA GLU A 131 -25.57 -27.94 -16.72
C GLU A 131 -24.25 -27.38 -16.14
N GLU A 132 -23.80 -27.86 -14.97
CA GLU A 132 -22.61 -27.34 -14.30
C GLU A 132 -21.67 -28.47 -13.83
N LEU A 133 -20.38 -28.33 -14.09
CA LEU A 133 -19.37 -29.29 -13.61
C LEU A 133 -19.22 -29.22 -12.08
N GLY A 134 -18.94 -30.36 -11.48
CA GLY A 134 -18.58 -30.43 -10.05
C GLY A 134 -17.36 -29.57 -9.74
N LYS A 135 -17.34 -28.96 -8.56
CA LYS A 135 -16.27 -28.05 -8.13
C LYS A 135 -16.06 -28.08 -6.62
N ILE A 136 -14.81 -28.00 -6.20
CA ILE A 136 -14.46 -27.56 -4.84
C ILE A 136 -14.33 -26.04 -4.83
N MET A 137 -15.02 -25.42 -3.88
CA MET A 137 -15.01 -23.99 -3.63
C MET A 137 -14.24 -23.72 -2.34
N VAL A 138 -13.21 -22.88 -2.43
CA VAL A 138 -12.42 -22.41 -1.27
C VAL A 138 -12.63 -20.91 -1.14
N GLU A 139 -13.38 -20.47 -0.14
CA GLU A 139 -13.53 -19.07 0.23
C GLU A 139 -12.38 -18.67 1.16
N LEU A 140 -11.68 -17.62 0.77
CA LEU A 140 -10.58 -17.01 1.49
C LEU A 140 -10.97 -15.60 1.95
N LYS A 141 -10.49 -15.20 3.13
CA LYS A 141 -10.65 -13.84 3.64
C LYS A 141 -9.35 -13.24 4.13
N ALA A 142 -9.26 -11.92 4.02
CA ALA A 142 -8.18 -11.11 4.58
C ALA A 142 -8.68 -9.69 4.83
N ASN A 143 -8.02 -8.98 5.73
CA ASN A 143 -8.23 -7.55 5.91
C ASN A 143 -7.25 -6.80 5.00
N ALA A 144 -7.74 -5.96 4.09
CA ALA A 144 -6.90 -5.17 3.21
C ALA A 144 -7.55 -3.82 2.95
N LYS A 145 -6.76 -2.76 2.89
CA LYS A 145 -7.25 -1.41 2.51
C LYS A 145 -8.48 -0.98 3.31
N ALA A 146 -8.43 -1.17 4.64
CA ALA A 146 -9.52 -0.90 5.59
C ALA A 146 -10.80 -1.74 5.47
N HIS A 147 -10.84 -2.77 4.60
CA HIS A 147 -12.00 -3.62 4.40
C HIS A 147 -11.69 -5.10 4.62
N LEU A 148 -12.71 -5.88 4.98
CA LEU A 148 -12.66 -7.34 4.90
C LEU A 148 -12.89 -7.71 3.43
N ILE A 149 -11.86 -8.24 2.78
CA ILE A 149 -11.93 -8.71 1.41
C ILE A 149 -12.08 -10.23 1.39
N SER A 150 -12.77 -10.73 0.37
CA SER A 150 -12.90 -12.16 0.12
C SER A 150 -12.48 -12.52 -1.29
N GLN A 151 -11.93 -13.72 -1.44
CA GLN A 151 -11.60 -14.32 -2.73
C GLN A 151 -12.09 -15.76 -2.72
N THR A 152 -12.63 -16.23 -3.84
CA THR A 152 -13.07 -17.63 -3.95
C THR A 152 -12.32 -18.34 -5.06
N ILE A 153 -11.66 -19.45 -4.72
CA ILE A 153 -10.99 -20.32 -5.68
C ILE A 153 -11.92 -21.48 -6.03
N ARG A 154 -11.87 -21.87 -7.29
CA ARG A 154 -12.61 -23.03 -7.82
C ARG A 154 -11.61 -24.06 -8.32
N ILE A 155 -11.75 -25.30 -7.85
CA ILE A 155 -10.98 -26.45 -8.33
C ILE A 155 -11.98 -27.43 -8.96
N THR A 156 -11.75 -27.82 -10.20
CA THR A 156 -12.61 -28.74 -10.96
C THR A 156 -11.87 -30.04 -11.25
N GLU A 157 -12.59 -31.07 -11.73
CA GLU A 157 -11.98 -32.35 -12.14
C GLU A 157 -10.84 -32.19 -13.14
N GLY A 158 -10.90 -31.18 -14.01
CA GLY A 158 -9.84 -30.90 -14.99
C GLY A 158 -8.51 -30.47 -14.36
N ASP A 159 -8.53 -29.97 -13.12
CA ASP A 159 -7.31 -29.55 -12.41
C ASP A 159 -6.56 -30.73 -11.77
N LEU A 160 -7.19 -31.89 -11.60
CA LEU A 160 -6.64 -33.03 -10.84
C LEU A 160 -5.54 -33.80 -11.59
N PRO A 161 -5.78 -34.35 -12.80
CA PRO A 161 -4.92 -35.39 -13.35
C PRO A 161 -3.45 -34.98 -13.46
N GLY A 162 -2.58 -35.81 -12.90
CA GLY A 162 -1.13 -35.62 -12.94
C GLY A 162 -0.58 -34.59 -11.96
N HIS A 163 -1.42 -33.87 -11.22
CA HIS A 163 -0.99 -32.80 -10.31
C HIS A 163 -1.08 -33.23 -8.84
N THR A 164 -0.24 -32.61 -8.01
CA THR A 164 -0.37 -32.65 -6.54
C THR A 164 -1.25 -31.50 -6.04
N ILE A 165 -1.69 -31.56 -4.77
CA ILE A 165 -2.44 -30.45 -4.15
C ILE A 165 -1.63 -29.14 -4.18
N ALA A 166 -0.32 -29.22 -3.92
CA ALA A 166 0.57 -28.08 -3.94
C ALA A 166 0.66 -27.44 -5.34
N GLU A 167 0.74 -28.25 -6.39
CA GLU A 167 0.75 -27.80 -7.78
C GLU A 167 -0.60 -27.18 -8.18
N ILE A 168 -1.73 -27.78 -7.76
CA ILE A 168 -3.08 -27.24 -7.99
C ILE A 168 -3.20 -25.84 -7.37
N LEU A 169 -2.82 -25.67 -6.09
CA LEU A 169 -2.87 -24.36 -5.43
C LEU A 169 -1.94 -23.35 -6.08
N THR A 170 -0.72 -23.76 -6.44
CA THR A 170 0.26 -22.90 -7.13
C THR A 170 -0.24 -22.44 -8.50
N ALA A 171 -0.96 -23.30 -9.23
CA ALA A 171 -1.61 -22.96 -10.49
C ALA A 171 -2.72 -21.92 -10.30
N LYS A 172 -3.43 -21.96 -9.15
CA LYS A 172 -4.41 -20.93 -8.74
C LYS A 172 -3.75 -19.69 -8.11
N GLY A 173 -2.42 -19.61 -8.09
CA GLY A 173 -1.69 -18.45 -7.59
C GLY A 173 -1.59 -18.40 -6.07
N LEU A 174 -1.60 -19.56 -5.40
CA LEU A 174 -1.54 -19.66 -3.95
C LEU A 174 -0.44 -20.62 -3.51
N LEU A 175 0.27 -20.22 -2.47
CA LEU A 175 1.30 -21.02 -1.81
C LEU A 175 0.80 -21.38 -0.42
N ARG A 176 1.15 -22.59 0.02
CA ARG A 176 0.91 -22.99 1.40
C ARG A 176 1.81 -22.19 2.34
N GLU A 177 1.29 -21.90 3.52
CA GLU A 177 2.05 -21.36 4.63
C GLU A 177 3.38 -22.09 4.83
N SER A 178 4.44 -21.32 5.07
CA SER A 178 5.76 -21.80 5.46
C SER A 178 6.34 -20.87 6.54
N PRO A 179 7.31 -21.33 7.35
CA PRO A 179 7.94 -20.48 8.36
C PRO A 179 8.54 -19.18 7.78
N ALA A 180 9.13 -19.25 6.58
CA ALA A 180 9.68 -18.08 5.91
C ALA A 180 8.59 -17.08 5.46
N LEU A 181 7.45 -17.58 4.96
CA LEU A 181 6.32 -16.74 4.56
C LEU A 181 5.65 -16.08 5.77
N LEU A 182 5.48 -16.82 6.87
CA LEU A 182 4.98 -16.27 8.13
C LEU A 182 5.91 -15.20 8.68
N ALA A 183 7.22 -15.45 8.73
CA ALA A 183 8.20 -14.47 9.20
C ALA A 183 8.19 -13.20 8.34
N ALA A 184 8.11 -13.33 7.02
CA ALA A 184 7.99 -12.18 6.12
C ALA A 184 6.69 -11.40 6.39
N TYR A 185 5.56 -12.10 6.53
CA TYR A 185 4.28 -11.49 6.86
C TYR A 185 4.30 -10.77 8.20
N ASP A 186 4.78 -11.42 9.26
CA ASP A 186 4.78 -10.87 10.61
C ASP A 186 5.67 -9.62 10.67
N ALA A 187 6.77 -9.59 9.93
CA ALA A 187 7.60 -8.39 9.78
C ALA A 187 6.83 -7.24 9.11
N SER A 188 6.13 -7.50 8.01
CA SER A 188 5.33 -6.48 7.30
C SER A 188 4.13 -6.01 8.11
N ALA A 189 3.44 -6.94 8.79
CA ALA A 189 2.31 -6.66 9.68
C ALA A 189 2.75 -5.83 10.90
N SER A 190 3.91 -6.15 11.49
CA SER A 190 4.47 -5.38 12.61
C SER A 190 4.74 -3.93 12.22
N ARG A 191 5.41 -3.70 11.06
CA ARG A 191 5.61 -2.35 10.51
C ARG A 191 4.28 -1.63 10.29
N TYR A 192 3.30 -2.33 9.71
CA TYR A 192 1.97 -1.77 9.50
C TYR A 192 1.32 -1.31 10.80
N PHE A 193 1.25 -2.17 11.83
CA PHE A 193 0.62 -1.81 13.10
C PHE A 193 1.38 -0.71 13.84
N GLU A 194 2.70 -0.69 13.76
CA GLU A 194 3.54 0.36 14.33
C GLU A 194 3.29 1.72 13.66
N TRP A 195 3.23 1.74 12.33
CA TRP A 195 3.16 2.99 11.57
C TRP A 195 1.74 3.50 11.38
N ARG A 196 0.73 2.62 11.43
CA ARG A 196 -0.68 2.98 11.28
C ARG A 196 -1.11 4.11 12.22
N GLY A 197 -0.66 4.08 13.48
CA GLY A 197 -1.01 5.10 14.48
C GLY A 197 -0.22 6.42 14.36
N ARG A 198 0.75 6.51 13.46
CA ARG A 198 1.60 7.70 13.27
C ARG A 198 1.00 8.67 12.26
N TYR A 199 -0.16 9.22 12.57
CA TYR A 199 -0.84 10.18 11.70
C TYR A 199 0.02 11.42 11.45
N GLY A 200 0.04 11.93 10.21
CA GLY A 200 0.82 13.11 9.83
C GLY A 200 2.32 12.86 9.63
N HIS A 201 2.85 11.69 10.00
CA HIS A 201 4.26 11.38 9.76
C HIS A 201 4.55 11.20 8.26
N GLN A 202 5.70 11.74 7.82
CA GLN A 202 6.20 11.55 6.46
C GLN A 202 6.97 10.25 6.31
N PHE A 203 6.75 9.59 5.18
CA PHE A 203 7.50 8.43 4.72
C PHE A 203 8.13 8.72 3.36
N ALA A 204 9.21 7.99 3.09
CA ALA A 204 9.81 7.89 1.77
C ALA A 204 9.35 6.59 1.12
N GLY A 205 8.69 6.66 -0.03
CA GLY A 205 8.11 5.52 -0.74
C GLY A 205 8.80 5.21 -2.07
N GLN A 206 8.88 3.93 -2.41
CA GLN A 206 9.29 3.42 -3.72
C GLN A 206 8.47 2.19 -4.08
N GLY A 207 8.26 1.93 -5.37
CA GLY A 207 7.43 0.82 -5.84
C GLY A 207 6.04 1.27 -6.24
N MET A 208 5.01 0.47 -5.91
CA MET A 208 3.66 0.65 -6.41
C MET A 208 2.69 1.06 -5.29
N GLY A 209 1.86 2.05 -5.58
CA GLY A 209 0.67 2.38 -4.80
C GLY A 209 -0.59 2.07 -5.59
N PHE A 210 -1.71 1.96 -4.90
CA PHE A 210 -3.03 1.89 -5.51
C PHE A 210 -3.79 3.17 -5.24
N ILE A 211 -4.49 3.71 -6.24
CA ILE A 211 -5.33 4.90 -6.02
C ILE A 211 -6.37 4.60 -4.94
N ALA A 212 -6.57 5.56 -4.05
CA ALA A 212 -7.56 5.50 -3.00
C ALA A 212 -8.51 6.69 -3.13
N GLU A 213 -9.80 6.45 -2.92
CA GLU A 213 -10.78 7.52 -2.81
C GLU A 213 -10.60 8.24 -1.46
N ASP A 214 -10.70 9.57 -1.47
CA ASP A 214 -10.77 10.35 -0.23
C ASP A 214 -12.13 10.08 0.43
N PRO A 215 -12.17 9.46 1.62
CA PRO A 215 -13.42 9.13 2.31
C PRO A 215 -14.20 10.38 2.76
N THR A 216 -13.56 11.55 2.78
CA THR A 216 -14.16 12.83 3.16
C THR A 216 -14.62 13.66 1.97
N ALA A 217 -14.33 13.24 0.74
CA ALA A 217 -14.72 13.97 -0.46
C ALA A 217 -16.24 13.98 -0.64
N THR A 218 -16.79 15.16 -0.92
CA THR A 218 -18.21 15.37 -1.23
C THR A 218 -18.58 15.01 -2.67
N HIS A 219 -17.57 14.85 -3.54
CA HIS A 219 -17.73 14.43 -4.94
C HIS A 219 -16.87 13.20 -5.23
N ARG A 220 -17.46 12.20 -5.89
CA ARG A 220 -16.71 11.05 -6.40
C ARG A 220 -16.08 11.41 -7.73
N ASP A 221 -14.78 11.12 -7.87
CA ASP A 221 -14.08 11.21 -9.15
C ASP A 221 -14.61 10.09 -10.05
N MET A 222 -15.25 10.46 -11.16
CA MET A 222 -15.94 9.53 -12.07
C MET A 222 -15.05 9.13 -13.25
N ASP A 223 -13.73 9.22 -13.11
CA ASP A 223 -12.78 8.88 -14.17
C ASP A 223 -12.41 7.39 -14.15
N TRP A 224 -13.29 6.56 -14.74
CA TRP A 224 -13.12 5.11 -14.89
C TRP A 224 -11.93 4.71 -15.77
N SER A 225 -11.25 5.68 -16.42
CA SER A 225 -10.12 5.42 -17.32
C SER A 225 -8.77 5.37 -16.61
N ARG A 226 -8.71 5.78 -15.34
CA ARG A 226 -7.47 5.76 -14.56
C ARG A 226 -7.06 4.34 -14.24
N LYS A 227 -5.76 4.08 -14.39
CA LYS A 227 -5.16 2.83 -13.88
C LYS A 227 -5.24 2.85 -12.36
N ASP A 228 -5.74 1.78 -11.76
CA ASP A 228 -5.81 1.62 -10.29
C ASP A 228 -4.43 1.65 -9.61
N GLN A 229 -3.35 1.50 -10.38
CA GLN A 229 -1.99 1.42 -9.88
C GLN A 229 -1.16 2.61 -10.33
N VAL A 230 -0.38 3.14 -9.39
CA VAL A 230 0.51 4.29 -9.56
C VAL A 230 1.92 3.89 -9.14
N VAL A 231 2.91 4.20 -9.98
CA VAL A 231 4.32 4.09 -9.59
C VAL A 231 4.61 5.28 -8.67
N LEU A 232 5.07 5.02 -7.45
CA LEU A 232 5.30 6.06 -6.45
C LEU A 232 6.35 7.07 -6.90
N SER A 233 7.38 6.62 -7.62
CA SER A 233 8.37 7.51 -8.20
C SER A 233 8.93 6.95 -9.50
N ALA A 234 8.78 7.72 -10.58
CA ALA A 234 9.32 7.38 -11.89
C ALA A 234 10.76 7.89 -12.09
N SER A 235 11.21 8.87 -11.29
CA SER A 235 12.51 9.55 -11.44
C SER A 235 13.66 8.86 -10.71
N GLY A 236 13.38 7.83 -9.92
CA GLY A 236 14.36 7.14 -9.07
C GLY A 236 14.57 7.81 -7.70
N ALA A 237 14.13 9.06 -7.51
CA ALA A 237 14.04 9.67 -6.18
C ALA A 237 12.99 8.95 -5.32
N GLN A 238 13.02 9.09 -4.00
CA GLN A 238 11.95 8.52 -3.17
C GLN A 238 10.75 9.46 -3.13
N ALA A 239 9.56 8.90 -3.29
CA ALA A 239 8.32 9.65 -3.20
C ALA A 239 8.11 10.12 -1.76
N ARG A 240 7.71 11.39 -1.57
CA ARG A 240 7.32 11.89 -0.25
C ARG A 240 5.82 11.69 -0.06
N ILE A 241 5.47 10.92 0.96
CA ILE A 241 4.09 10.56 1.27
C ILE A 241 3.83 10.79 2.76
N VAL A 242 2.59 11.10 3.13
CA VAL A 242 2.19 11.34 4.52
C VAL A 242 1.16 10.32 4.94
N ASN A 243 1.29 9.74 6.13
CA ASN A 243 0.27 8.85 6.68
C ASN A 243 -1.00 9.64 7.03
N ASP A 244 -2.10 9.30 6.35
CA ASP A 244 -3.39 9.96 6.51
C ASP A 244 -4.49 9.00 7.01
N GLU A 245 -4.11 7.88 7.64
CA GLU A 245 -5.03 6.88 8.19
C GLU A 245 -6.10 7.46 9.13
N GLY A 246 -5.83 8.62 9.75
CA GLY A 246 -6.74 9.29 10.69
C GLY A 246 -8.06 9.77 10.09
N ILE A 247 -8.19 9.86 8.76
CA ILE A 247 -9.47 10.24 8.10
C ILE A 247 -10.35 9.04 7.74
N LEU A 248 -9.84 7.82 7.90
CA LEU A 248 -10.62 6.63 7.61
C LEU A 248 -11.71 6.45 8.68
N PRO A 249 -12.91 5.98 8.28
CA PRO A 249 -13.92 5.60 9.25
C PRO A 249 -13.43 4.44 10.13
N PRO A 250 -13.99 4.27 11.35
CA PRO A 250 -13.67 3.13 12.20
C PRO A 250 -13.80 1.82 11.43
N ARG A 251 -12.69 1.06 11.38
CA ARG A 251 -12.65 -0.18 10.60
C ARG A 251 -13.49 -1.26 11.28
N ALA A 252 -14.54 -1.73 10.61
CA ALA A 252 -15.35 -2.87 11.05
C ALA A 252 -14.70 -4.23 10.72
N VAL A 253 -13.37 -4.32 10.78
CA VAL A 253 -12.65 -5.56 10.46
C VAL A 253 -12.30 -6.32 11.73
N GLY A 254 -12.97 -7.46 11.92
CA GLY A 254 -12.56 -8.43 12.92
C GLY A 254 -11.16 -8.98 12.62
N LEU A 255 -10.43 -9.33 13.68
CA LEU A 255 -9.16 -10.06 13.57
C LEU A 255 -9.36 -11.58 13.67
N GLU A 256 -10.59 -12.02 13.86
CA GLU A 256 -10.95 -13.42 14.04
C GLU A 256 -12.07 -13.86 13.09
N SER A 257 -11.96 -15.11 12.65
CA SER A 257 -12.93 -15.90 11.92
C SER A 257 -13.41 -17.05 12.84
N PRO A 258 -14.64 -17.60 12.64
CA PRO A 258 -15.13 -18.73 13.44
C PRO A 258 -14.19 -19.94 13.44
N GLY A 259 -13.46 -20.17 12.33
CA GLY A 259 -12.59 -21.33 12.13
C GLY A 259 -13.31 -22.58 11.60
N ASP A 260 -14.64 -22.57 11.54
CA ASP A 260 -15.46 -23.71 11.12
C ASP A 260 -15.56 -23.84 9.58
N ILE A 261 -14.42 -24.07 8.93
CA ILE A 261 -14.31 -24.03 7.46
C ILE A 261 -15.11 -25.14 6.75
N LEU A 262 -15.43 -26.24 7.43
CA LEU A 262 -16.14 -27.41 6.89
C LEU A 262 -17.65 -27.44 7.21
N ALA A 263 -18.13 -26.53 8.07
CA ALA A 263 -19.53 -26.53 8.52
C ALA A 263 -20.56 -26.46 7.38
N PRO A 264 -20.34 -25.73 6.26
CA PRO A 264 -21.27 -25.75 5.14
C PRO A 264 -21.36 -27.11 4.43
N TYR A 265 -20.23 -27.78 4.22
CA TYR A 265 -20.18 -29.12 3.62
C TYR A 265 -20.88 -30.13 4.52
N LEU A 266 -20.50 -30.21 5.79
CA LEU A 266 -21.07 -31.19 6.75
C LEU A 266 -22.59 -31.03 6.91
N ARG A 267 -23.10 -29.79 6.91
CA ARG A 267 -24.56 -29.54 6.96
C ARG A 267 -25.31 -30.00 5.72
N ARG A 268 -24.65 -30.07 4.56
CA ARG A 268 -25.24 -30.56 3.31
C ARG A 268 -25.13 -32.08 3.21
N ALA A 269 -23.97 -32.63 3.53
CA ALA A 269 -23.73 -34.07 3.57
C ALA A 269 -24.72 -34.78 4.50
N ALA A 270 -24.93 -34.25 5.71
CA ALA A 270 -25.91 -34.81 6.66
C ALA A 270 -27.38 -34.83 6.16
N LYS A 271 -27.69 -34.18 5.02
CA LYS A 271 -29.05 -34.13 4.43
C LYS A 271 -29.20 -34.94 3.15
N SER A 272 -28.12 -35.48 2.58
CA SER A 272 -28.13 -36.18 1.29
C SER A 272 -27.16 -37.37 1.33
N SER A 273 -27.57 -38.48 0.75
CA SER A 273 -26.73 -39.68 0.60
C SER A 273 -25.69 -39.57 -0.53
N ASP A 274 -25.60 -38.42 -1.20
CA ASP A 274 -24.79 -38.24 -2.41
C ASP A 274 -23.35 -37.77 -2.11
N PHE A 275 -22.92 -37.84 -0.84
CA PHE A 275 -21.61 -37.42 -0.36
C PHE A 275 -20.84 -38.62 0.17
N ASP A 276 -19.89 -39.12 -0.63
CA ASP A 276 -19.18 -40.37 -0.32
C ASP A 276 -18.13 -40.19 0.80
N PHE A 277 -17.73 -38.95 1.09
CA PHE A 277 -16.65 -38.62 2.01
C PHE A 277 -17.11 -38.02 3.36
N GLU A 278 -18.42 -38.03 3.66
CA GLU A 278 -18.99 -37.39 4.87
C GLU A 278 -18.26 -37.81 6.16
N GLU A 279 -18.15 -39.11 6.41
CA GLU A 279 -17.57 -39.64 7.66
C GLU A 279 -16.07 -39.32 7.79
N GLU A 280 -15.33 -39.33 6.67
CA GLU A 280 -13.92 -38.95 6.64
C GLU A 280 -13.74 -37.46 6.96
N VAL A 281 -14.56 -36.59 6.36
CA VAL A 281 -14.50 -35.14 6.57
C VAL A 281 -14.93 -34.79 8.00
N LYS A 282 -15.90 -35.49 8.56
CA LYS A 282 -16.33 -35.34 9.96
C LYS A 282 -15.25 -35.74 10.96
N ALA A 283 -14.56 -36.86 10.71
CA ALA A 283 -13.42 -37.27 11.53
C ALA A 283 -12.26 -36.26 11.43
N LEU A 284 -12.02 -35.73 10.23
CA LEU A 284 -11.02 -34.69 10.00
C LEU A 284 -11.35 -33.40 10.74
N ASP A 285 -12.57 -32.89 10.63
CA ASP A 285 -13.04 -31.69 11.31
C ASP A 285 -12.86 -31.80 12.84
N ALA A 286 -13.20 -32.95 13.42
CA ALA A 286 -13.00 -33.22 14.84
C ALA A 286 -11.52 -33.28 15.27
N ALA A 287 -10.62 -33.63 14.35
CA ALA A 287 -9.18 -33.72 14.60
C ALA A 287 -8.41 -32.42 14.35
N LEU A 288 -9.04 -31.41 13.71
CA LEU A 288 -8.38 -30.14 13.41
C LEU A 288 -7.98 -29.39 14.70
N PRO A 289 -6.73 -28.89 14.79
CA PRO A 289 -6.33 -28.02 15.88
C PRO A 289 -7.21 -26.76 15.96
N LYS A 290 -7.73 -26.46 17.16
CA LYS A 290 -8.74 -25.40 17.39
C LYS A 290 -8.27 -23.98 17.05
N GLN A 291 -6.96 -23.76 16.89
CA GLN A 291 -6.36 -22.46 16.58
C GLN A 291 -6.28 -22.17 15.07
N LEU A 292 -6.34 -23.21 14.22
CA LEU A 292 -6.22 -23.03 12.78
C LEU A 292 -7.42 -22.26 12.21
N PHE A 293 -7.18 -21.53 11.12
CA PHE A 293 -8.20 -20.83 10.35
C PHE A 293 -8.98 -19.72 11.09
N LYS A 294 -8.54 -19.35 12.30
CA LYS A 294 -9.19 -18.31 13.12
C LYS A 294 -8.60 -16.94 12.91
N ALA A 295 -7.28 -16.79 12.87
CA ALA A 295 -6.66 -15.48 12.71
C ALA A 295 -6.94 -14.94 11.29
N LEU A 296 -7.56 -13.75 11.20
CA LEU A 296 -7.74 -13.03 9.93
C LEU A 296 -6.45 -12.24 9.61
N PRO A 297 -5.75 -12.56 8.51
CA PRO A 297 -4.55 -11.84 8.14
C PRO A 297 -4.86 -10.40 7.73
N VAL A 298 -3.89 -9.51 7.91
CA VAL A 298 -3.95 -8.11 7.49
C VAL A 298 -2.91 -7.88 6.41
N HIS A 299 -3.35 -7.50 5.21
CA HIS A 299 -2.46 -6.99 4.17
C HIS A 299 -2.04 -5.58 4.57
N ALA A 300 -0.73 -5.38 4.71
CA ALA A 300 -0.08 -4.24 5.31
C ALA A 300 -0.13 -2.95 4.44
N TYR A 301 -1.30 -2.59 3.92
CA TYR A 301 -1.51 -1.35 3.16
C TYR A 301 -1.90 -0.19 4.07
N LEU A 302 -1.09 0.86 4.05
CA LEU A 302 -1.36 2.13 4.71
C LEU A 302 -2.08 3.08 3.75
N PHE A 303 -3.05 3.81 4.29
CA PHE A 303 -3.67 4.94 3.61
C PHE A 303 -2.80 6.18 3.75
N VAL A 304 -2.24 6.63 2.63
CA VAL A 304 -1.26 7.73 2.59
C VAL A 304 -1.65 8.77 1.57
N PHE A 305 -1.18 10.00 1.75
CA PHE A 305 -1.31 11.07 0.77
C PHE A 305 0.03 11.30 0.08
N HIS A 306 0.05 11.31 -1.25
CA HIS A 306 1.25 11.58 -2.04
C HIS A 306 1.43 13.10 -2.23
N LEU A 307 2.52 13.66 -1.69
CA LEU A 307 2.71 15.12 -1.65
C LEU A 307 2.89 15.75 -3.03
N GLU A 308 3.53 15.06 -3.97
CA GLU A 308 3.75 15.57 -5.34
C GLU A 308 2.58 15.32 -6.30
N LEU A 309 1.90 14.17 -6.20
CA LEU A 309 0.76 13.83 -7.05
C LEU A 309 -0.57 14.40 -6.52
N HIS A 310 -0.59 14.89 -5.28
CA HIS A 310 -1.77 15.40 -4.58
C HIS A 310 -2.94 14.40 -4.53
N GLN A 311 -2.64 13.12 -4.31
CA GLN A 311 -3.64 12.04 -4.31
C GLN A 311 -3.47 11.08 -3.13
N HIS A 312 -4.58 10.53 -2.64
CA HIS A 312 -4.57 9.44 -1.68
C HIS A 312 -4.25 8.11 -2.36
N LEU A 313 -3.40 7.32 -1.72
CA LEU A 313 -2.95 6.02 -2.19
C LEU A 313 -3.00 5.00 -1.06
N TRP A 314 -3.22 3.74 -1.41
CA TRP A 314 -2.88 2.59 -0.59
C TRP A 314 -1.49 2.11 -0.95
N VAL A 315 -0.57 2.12 0.01
CA VAL A 315 0.82 1.70 -0.20
C VAL A 315 1.20 0.64 0.82
N HIS A 316 1.87 -0.42 0.37
CA HIS A 316 2.29 -1.50 1.25
C HIS A 316 3.40 -1.00 2.20
N ALA A 317 3.40 -1.45 3.46
CA ALA A 317 4.40 -1.04 4.46
C ALA A 317 5.84 -1.38 4.02
N ASP A 318 6.02 -2.45 3.25
CA ASP A 318 7.34 -2.82 2.72
C ASP A 318 7.85 -1.90 1.59
N ASP A 319 6.99 -1.05 1.02
CA ASP A 319 7.34 -0.10 -0.04
C ASP A 319 7.66 1.29 0.50
N ILE A 320 7.61 1.46 1.83
CA ILE A 320 7.81 2.75 2.48
C ILE A 320 8.74 2.61 3.68
N ARG A 321 9.41 3.71 4.02
CA ARG A 321 10.23 3.81 5.22
C ARG A 321 10.07 5.20 5.84
N PRO A 322 10.26 5.37 7.15
CA PRO A 322 10.24 6.69 7.77
C PRO A 322 11.15 7.66 7.02
N TYR A 323 10.65 8.86 6.74
CA TYR A 323 11.47 9.88 6.09
C TYR A 323 12.55 10.37 7.06
N VAL A 324 13.79 10.50 6.56
CA VAL A 324 14.92 11.01 7.34
C VAL A 324 15.10 12.48 6.98
N TYR A 325 14.64 13.34 7.88
CA TYR A 325 14.79 14.79 7.75
C TYR A 325 16.26 15.23 7.83
N GLN A 326 16.61 16.29 7.10
CA GLN A 326 17.97 16.79 6.98
C GLN A 326 18.10 18.22 7.52
N PRO A 327 18.06 18.42 8.86
CA PRO A 327 18.14 19.75 9.47
C PRO A 327 19.43 20.51 9.11
N GLY A 328 20.51 19.78 8.78
CA GLY A 328 21.77 20.37 8.30
C GLY A 328 21.67 21.15 6.99
N LEU A 329 20.57 21.02 6.24
CA LEU A 329 20.31 21.85 5.05
C LEU A 329 20.22 23.35 5.39
N LYS A 330 19.91 23.69 6.66
CA LYS A 330 19.91 25.07 7.16
C LYS A 330 21.22 25.81 6.87
N HIS A 331 22.36 25.14 6.99
CA HIS A 331 23.67 25.77 6.75
C HIS A 331 23.96 26.09 5.28
N LYS A 332 23.19 25.51 4.35
CA LYS A 332 23.29 25.81 2.91
C LYS A 332 22.41 26.98 2.51
N LEU A 333 21.45 27.36 3.35
CA LEU A 333 20.58 28.49 3.12
C LEU A 333 21.29 29.77 3.55
N VAL A 334 21.66 30.61 2.58
CA VAL A 334 22.32 31.89 2.84
C VAL A 334 21.26 32.98 2.85
N LEU A 335 20.88 33.41 4.05
CA LEU A 335 19.97 34.53 4.29
C LEU A 335 20.63 35.55 5.25
N PRO A 336 20.21 36.82 5.22
CA PRO A 336 20.57 37.78 6.25
C PRO A 336 20.23 37.26 7.66
N HIS A 337 21.11 37.51 8.62
CA HIS A 337 20.99 36.98 10.00
C HIS A 337 19.62 37.30 10.63
N GLU A 338 19.14 38.53 10.49
CA GLU A 338 17.85 38.99 11.02
C GLU A 338 16.66 38.16 10.50
N GLN A 339 16.70 37.75 9.23
CA GLN A 339 15.63 36.93 8.64
C GLN A 339 15.69 35.49 9.13
N THR A 340 16.89 34.93 9.28
CA THR A 340 17.04 33.58 9.84
C THR A 340 16.59 33.53 11.29
N GLU A 341 16.98 34.51 12.10
CA GLU A 341 16.62 34.60 13.52
C GLU A 341 15.10 34.75 13.71
N LEU A 342 14.44 35.56 12.88
CA LEU A 342 12.98 35.72 12.93
C LEU A 342 12.24 34.41 12.63
N ILE A 343 12.64 33.69 11.57
CA ILE A 343 11.99 32.43 11.24
C ILE A 343 12.31 31.35 12.29
N ASP A 344 13.50 31.36 12.89
CA ASP A 344 13.84 30.47 14.00
C ASP A 344 12.94 30.69 15.22
N ILE A 345 12.69 31.95 15.60
CA ILE A 345 11.76 32.30 16.70
C ILE A 345 10.35 31.78 16.38
N LEU A 346 9.86 32.09 15.18
CA LEU A 346 8.53 31.69 14.72
C LEU A 346 8.34 30.17 14.65
N THR A 347 9.39 29.42 14.33
CA THR A 347 9.32 27.96 14.25
C THR A 347 9.51 27.27 15.59
N ALA A 348 10.21 27.90 16.55
CA ALA A 348 10.40 27.38 17.90
C ALA A 348 9.11 27.42 18.75
N GLU A 349 8.22 28.37 18.51
CA GLU A 349 6.98 28.53 19.28
C GLU A 349 5.84 27.59 18.82
N MET A 350 5.99 26.88 17.70
CA MET A 350 4.93 26.04 17.12
C MET A 350 4.43 24.89 18.02
N ASP A 351 5.27 24.39 18.94
CA ASP A 351 4.85 23.35 19.89
C ASP A 351 4.19 23.95 21.16
N VAL A 352 4.39 25.24 21.42
CA VAL A 352 3.82 26.00 22.55
C VAL A 352 2.47 26.63 22.17
N LEU A 353 2.28 26.97 20.89
CA LEU A 353 1.06 27.58 20.35
C LEU A 353 -0.15 26.62 20.30
N GLN A 354 -0.02 25.36 20.75
CA GLN A 354 -1.15 24.43 20.90
C GLN A 354 -2.13 24.82 22.02
N GLU A 355 -1.75 25.68 22.96
CA GLU A 355 -2.66 26.20 24.00
C GLU A 355 -3.05 27.66 23.70
N ASP A 356 -4.16 27.82 22.97
CA ASP A 356 -4.78 29.12 22.71
C ASP A 356 -5.04 29.90 24.01
N VAL A 357 -4.50 31.12 24.12
CA VAL A 357 -4.84 32.07 25.20
C VAL A 357 -6.29 32.60 25.05
N ILE A 358 -6.85 32.57 23.84
CA ILE A 358 -8.23 32.96 23.50
C ILE A 358 -8.79 31.98 22.47
N ALA A 359 -9.86 31.27 22.80
CA ALA A 359 -10.54 30.36 21.87
C ALA A 359 -10.92 31.07 20.56
N GLY A 360 -10.32 30.66 19.43
CA GLY A 360 -10.66 31.14 18.09
C GLY A 360 -9.86 32.35 17.59
N LYS A 361 -8.79 32.77 18.27
CA LYS A 361 -7.75 33.63 17.68
C LYS A 361 -6.49 32.80 17.45
N SER A 362 -6.27 32.42 16.19
CA SER A 362 -5.26 31.52 15.67
C SER A 362 -3.83 31.88 16.12
N GLY A 363 -3.10 30.89 16.65
CA GLY A 363 -1.65 30.93 16.83
C GLY A 363 -0.85 30.64 15.55
N GLY A 364 -1.51 30.62 14.38
CA GLY A 364 -0.87 30.33 13.10
C GLY A 364 0.13 31.41 12.68
N THR A 365 1.25 30.97 12.13
CA THR A 365 2.29 31.85 11.60
C THR A 365 2.27 31.83 10.08
N THR A 366 2.11 33.01 9.47
CA THR A 366 2.23 33.19 8.02
C THR A 366 3.50 33.97 7.69
N VAL A 367 4.37 33.39 6.87
CA VAL A 367 5.61 33.99 6.39
C VAL A 367 5.47 34.28 4.89
N LEU A 368 5.52 35.55 4.52
CA LEU A 368 5.53 35.97 3.12
C LEU A 368 6.98 36.14 2.63
N CYS A 369 7.40 35.28 1.72
CA CYS A 369 8.66 35.41 0.99
C CYS A 369 8.42 36.18 -0.30
N ALA A 370 8.88 37.43 -0.36
CA ALA A 370 8.80 38.29 -1.53
C ALA A 370 10.20 38.62 -2.05
N GLY A 371 10.40 38.61 -3.38
CA GLY A 371 11.71 38.85 -3.97
C GLY A 371 11.78 38.46 -5.46
N PRO A 372 12.85 38.82 -6.17
CA PRO A 372 13.10 38.36 -7.54
C PRO A 372 13.11 36.82 -7.66
N PRO A 373 12.84 36.25 -8.85
CA PRO A 373 12.96 34.80 -9.07
C PRO A 373 14.39 34.33 -8.82
N GLY A 374 14.55 33.10 -8.29
CA GLY A 374 15.86 32.47 -8.07
C GLY A 374 16.59 32.84 -6.78
N VAL A 375 16.03 33.68 -5.90
CA VAL A 375 16.66 34.07 -4.62
C VAL A 375 16.42 33.08 -3.46
N GLY A 376 15.87 31.90 -3.74
CA GLY A 376 15.69 30.85 -2.73
C GLY A 376 14.41 30.93 -1.89
N LYS A 377 13.37 31.65 -2.34
CA LYS A 377 12.09 31.78 -1.58
C LYS A 377 11.44 30.42 -1.28
N THR A 378 11.26 29.58 -2.30
CA THR A 378 10.72 28.22 -2.16
C THR A 378 11.66 27.33 -1.35
N LEU A 379 12.98 27.50 -1.55
CA LEU A 379 14.01 26.77 -0.81
C LEU A 379 13.96 27.08 0.70
N THR A 380 13.61 28.30 1.10
CA THR A 380 13.44 28.66 2.52
C THR A 380 12.40 27.75 3.18
N ALA A 381 11.21 27.61 2.58
CA ALA A 381 10.16 26.74 3.13
C ALA A 381 10.59 25.25 3.16
N GLU A 382 11.27 24.78 2.11
CA GLU A 382 11.82 23.42 2.06
C GLU A 382 12.81 23.16 3.19
N VAL A 383 13.74 24.07 3.44
CA VAL A 383 14.73 23.96 4.51
C VAL A 383 14.07 23.97 5.88
N TYR A 384 13.09 24.85 6.12
CA TYR A 384 12.42 24.91 7.42
C TYR A 384 11.53 23.70 7.70
N ALA A 385 10.93 23.07 6.69
CA ALA A 385 10.26 21.77 6.86
C ALA A 385 11.26 20.68 7.31
N GLU A 386 12.48 20.68 6.76
CA GLU A 386 13.55 19.76 7.14
C GLU A 386 14.12 20.04 8.55
N VAL A 387 14.21 21.30 8.95
CA VAL A 387 14.67 21.71 10.29
C VAL A 387 13.64 21.38 11.36
N THR A 388 12.36 21.63 11.09
CA THR A 388 11.24 21.37 12.02
C THR A 388 10.81 19.91 12.06
N GLY A 389 11.33 19.07 11.16
CA GLY A 389 10.96 17.65 11.08
C GLY A 389 9.51 17.42 10.67
N ARG A 390 8.94 18.32 9.88
CA ARG A 390 7.53 18.32 9.49
C ARG A 390 7.39 18.13 7.97
N PRO A 391 6.31 17.48 7.48
CA PRO A 391 6.09 17.36 6.05
C PRO A 391 5.98 18.72 5.36
N LEU A 392 6.50 18.85 4.14
CA LEU A 392 6.27 20.04 3.31
C LEU A 392 5.09 19.79 2.39
N TYR A 393 3.97 20.47 2.64
CA TYR A 393 2.80 20.42 1.77
C TYR A 393 2.77 21.62 0.84
N ARG A 394 3.26 21.41 -0.39
CA ARG A 394 3.29 22.43 -1.43
C ARG A 394 2.01 22.42 -2.26
N VAL A 395 1.38 23.56 -2.42
CA VAL A 395 0.22 23.78 -3.30
C VAL A 395 0.58 24.89 -4.29
N HIS A 396 0.39 24.63 -5.58
CA HIS A 396 0.56 25.65 -6.61
C HIS A 396 -0.72 26.45 -6.77
N SER A 397 -0.61 27.75 -7.02
CA SER A 397 -1.76 28.64 -7.24
C SER A 397 -2.73 28.12 -8.30
N GLY A 398 -2.22 27.52 -9.39
CA GLY A 398 -3.04 26.90 -10.44
C GLY A 398 -3.95 25.76 -9.98
N GLN A 399 -3.70 25.14 -8.82
CA GLN A 399 -4.50 24.04 -8.26
C GLN A 399 -5.73 24.52 -7.48
N LEU A 400 -5.74 25.78 -7.02
CA LEU A 400 -6.85 26.33 -6.24
C LEU A 400 -8.04 26.73 -7.14
N GLY A 401 -7.81 26.92 -8.44
CA GLY A 401 -8.85 27.31 -9.39
C GLY A 401 -9.10 28.82 -9.42
N LEU A 402 -9.90 29.25 -10.39
CA LEU A 402 -10.09 30.66 -10.74
C LEU A 402 -11.42 31.25 -10.27
N SER A 403 -12.37 30.42 -9.82
CA SER A 403 -13.63 30.89 -9.23
C SER A 403 -13.52 30.99 -7.71
N VAL A 404 -14.22 31.97 -7.13
CA VAL A 404 -14.22 32.21 -5.67
C VAL A 404 -14.61 30.95 -4.89
N SER A 405 -15.66 30.24 -5.33
CA SER A 405 -16.16 29.06 -4.63
C SER A 405 -15.22 27.84 -4.73
N ALA A 406 -14.62 27.61 -5.90
CA ALA A 406 -13.68 26.51 -6.09
C ALA A 406 -12.38 26.77 -5.29
N MET A 407 -11.87 28.00 -5.34
CA MET A 407 -10.71 28.44 -4.58
C MET A 407 -10.94 28.31 -3.08
N GLU A 408 -12.06 28.81 -2.56
CA GLU A 408 -12.37 28.70 -1.14
C GLU A 408 -12.44 27.24 -0.67
N THR A 409 -13.05 26.37 -1.47
CA THR A 409 -13.17 24.94 -1.14
C THR A 409 -11.81 24.25 -1.16
N ALA A 410 -11.05 24.40 -2.26
CA ALA A 410 -9.73 23.78 -2.42
C ALA A 410 -8.73 24.27 -1.36
N LEU A 411 -8.73 25.58 -1.06
CA LEU A 411 -7.87 26.16 -0.03
C LEU A 411 -8.24 25.65 1.36
N LYS A 412 -9.53 25.61 1.72
CA LYS A 412 -9.98 25.06 3.01
C LYS A 412 -9.60 23.59 3.17
N GLU A 413 -9.73 22.78 2.12
CA GLU A 413 -9.31 21.38 2.16
C GLU A 413 -7.79 21.26 2.33
N ALA A 414 -7.01 22.05 1.59
CA ALA A 414 -5.56 22.06 1.70
C ALA A 414 -5.08 22.47 3.10
N LEU A 415 -5.63 23.54 3.66
CA LEU A 415 -5.30 24.02 5.01
C LEU A 415 -5.68 22.98 6.07
N LYS A 416 -6.86 22.37 5.98
CA LYS A 416 -7.28 21.29 6.89
C LYS A 416 -6.34 20.09 6.84
N ARG A 417 -5.86 19.71 5.65
CA ARG A 417 -4.85 18.65 5.51
C ARG A 417 -3.52 19.04 6.15
N ALA A 418 -3.02 20.24 5.86
CA ALA A 418 -1.78 20.75 6.43
C ALA A 418 -1.83 20.77 7.96
N GLN A 419 -2.90 21.32 8.53
CA GLN A 419 -3.11 21.37 9.98
C GLN A 419 -3.19 19.96 10.59
N ARG A 420 -3.96 19.05 9.99
CA ARG A 420 -4.08 17.66 10.46
C ARG A 420 -2.73 16.94 10.50
N TRP A 421 -1.86 17.19 9.52
CA TRP A 421 -0.54 16.58 9.47
C TRP A 421 0.52 17.33 10.29
N GLY A 422 0.20 18.51 10.82
CA GLY A 422 1.19 19.43 11.37
C GLY A 422 2.24 19.86 10.35
N ALA A 423 1.90 19.82 9.05
CA ALA A 423 2.80 20.07 7.94
C ALA A 423 3.11 21.56 7.79
N VAL A 424 4.30 21.87 7.29
CA VAL A 424 4.63 23.20 6.77
C VAL A 424 3.91 23.35 5.43
N MET A 425 2.97 24.28 5.34
CA MET A 425 2.27 24.55 4.10
C MET A 425 3.03 25.59 3.28
N LEU A 426 3.16 25.35 1.98
CA LEU A 426 3.72 26.31 1.04
C LEU A 426 2.70 26.56 -0.08
N ILE A 427 2.27 27.80 -0.23
CA ILE A 427 1.54 28.24 -1.44
C ILE A 427 2.54 28.95 -2.34
N ASP A 428 2.89 28.26 -3.43
CA ASP A 428 3.87 28.76 -4.39
C ASP A 428 3.19 29.62 -5.45
N GLU A 429 3.84 30.73 -5.82
CA GLU A 429 3.34 31.70 -6.81
C GLU A 429 1.95 32.26 -6.44
N ALA A 430 1.83 32.77 -5.22
CA ALA A 430 0.60 33.34 -4.69
C ALA A 430 0.30 34.76 -5.24
N ASP A 431 1.02 35.23 -6.25
CA ASP A 431 0.90 36.58 -6.81
C ASP A 431 -0.48 36.86 -7.41
N VAL A 432 -1.16 35.82 -7.93
CA VAL A 432 -2.55 35.88 -8.41
C VAL A 432 -3.55 36.21 -7.29
N TYR A 433 -3.24 35.85 -6.04
CA TYR A 433 -4.15 35.93 -4.90
C TYR A 433 -3.82 37.02 -3.88
N ILE A 434 -2.69 37.70 -4.01
CA ILE A 434 -2.20 38.75 -3.09
C ILE A 434 -2.13 40.13 -3.79
N ARG A 435 -2.64 40.23 -5.02
CA ARG A 435 -2.57 41.46 -5.82
C ARG A 435 -3.37 42.61 -5.19
N LYS A 436 -2.79 43.83 -5.22
CA LYS A 436 -3.46 45.09 -4.89
C LYS A 436 -4.81 45.18 -5.57
N ARG A 437 -5.79 45.67 -4.82
CA ARG A 437 -7.15 45.85 -5.31
C ARG A 437 -7.15 46.71 -6.57
N SER A 438 -7.82 46.21 -7.60
CA SER A 438 -7.97 46.87 -8.90
C SER A 438 -9.45 47.10 -9.20
N ASP A 439 -9.78 47.72 -10.33
CA ASP A 439 -11.19 47.94 -10.72
C ASP A 439 -11.97 46.64 -11.02
N ASP A 440 -11.30 45.48 -11.05
CA ASP A 440 -11.96 44.18 -11.19
C ASP A 440 -12.53 43.68 -9.84
N ILE A 441 -13.84 43.85 -9.68
CA ILE A 441 -14.63 43.39 -8.52
C ILE A 441 -14.44 41.89 -8.25
N THR A 442 -14.29 41.08 -9.31
CA THR A 442 -14.18 39.61 -9.18
C THR A 442 -12.83 39.23 -8.58
N ALA A 443 -11.75 39.84 -9.05
CA ALA A 443 -10.41 39.63 -8.51
C ALA A 443 -10.32 40.07 -7.04
N ASN A 444 -10.90 41.22 -6.69
CA ASN A 444 -10.93 41.70 -5.30
C ASN A 444 -11.70 40.77 -4.36
N ALA A 445 -12.79 40.15 -4.85
CA ALA A 445 -13.54 39.15 -4.08
C ALA A 445 -12.72 37.89 -3.84
N VAL A 446 -11.96 37.41 -4.83
CA VAL A 446 -11.04 36.27 -4.68
C VAL A 446 -9.96 36.56 -3.64
N VAL A 447 -9.29 37.72 -3.73
CA VAL A 447 -8.26 38.16 -2.76
C VAL A 447 -8.84 38.25 -1.35
N GLY A 448 -10.01 38.87 -1.19
CA GLY A 448 -10.66 39.02 0.11
C GLY A 448 -11.05 37.67 0.74
N VAL A 449 -11.55 36.73 -0.05
CA VAL A 449 -11.85 35.37 0.44
C VAL A 449 -10.58 34.60 0.77
N PHE A 450 -9.53 34.74 -0.04
CA PHE A 450 -8.23 34.10 0.19
C PHE A 450 -7.64 34.51 1.54
N LEU A 451 -7.46 35.82 1.78
CA LEU A 451 -6.93 36.35 3.04
C LEU A 451 -7.79 35.93 4.24
N ARG A 452 -9.12 36.05 4.13
CA ARG A 452 -10.04 35.62 5.19
C ARG A 452 -9.87 34.15 5.53
N VAL A 453 -9.64 33.28 4.56
CA VAL A 453 -9.46 31.84 4.82
C VAL A 453 -8.10 31.56 5.47
N LEU A 454 -7.06 32.32 5.10
CA LEU A 454 -5.73 32.22 5.72
C LEU A 454 -5.72 32.68 7.19
N GLU A 455 -6.53 33.68 7.56
CA GLU A 455 -6.63 34.16 8.95
C GLU A 455 -7.01 33.06 9.95
N TYR A 456 -7.83 32.09 9.51
CA TYR A 456 -8.25 30.96 10.35
C TYR A 456 -7.27 29.77 10.32
N PHE A 457 -6.18 29.86 9.57
CA PHE A 457 -5.19 28.79 9.53
C PHE A 457 -4.37 28.78 10.82
N ASP A 458 -4.31 27.60 11.42
CA ASP A 458 -3.51 27.33 12.62
C ASP A 458 -2.39 26.35 12.24
N GLY A 459 -1.20 26.91 11.97
CA GLY A 459 -0.03 26.21 11.48
C GLY A 459 1.02 27.14 10.89
N LEU A 460 2.05 26.58 10.25
CA LEU A 460 3.10 27.34 9.57
C LEU A 460 2.85 27.39 8.07
N LEU A 461 2.58 28.58 7.56
CA LEU A 461 2.30 28.86 6.16
C LEU A 461 3.40 29.73 5.56
N PHE A 462 4.00 29.26 4.48
CA PHE A 462 4.84 30.05 3.60
C PHE A 462 4.07 30.45 2.35
N LEU A 463 4.17 31.72 1.98
CA LEU A 463 3.66 32.26 0.72
C LEU A 463 4.85 32.76 -0.09
N THR A 464 4.95 32.39 -1.36
CA THR A 464 5.98 32.96 -2.25
C THR A 464 5.34 33.91 -3.26
N THR A 465 5.98 35.05 -3.49
CA THR A 465 5.60 35.98 -4.56
C THR A 465 6.84 36.54 -5.25
N ASN A 466 6.75 36.69 -6.58
CA ASN A 466 7.75 37.37 -7.39
C ASN A 466 7.44 38.87 -7.57
N ARG A 467 6.28 39.34 -7.11
CA ARG A 467 5.81 40.73 -7.32
C ARG A 467 5.79 41.48 -6.00
N ILE A 468 6.82 42.26 -5.72
CA ILE A 468 6.96 43.01 -4.46
C ILE A 468 6.07 44.26 -4.49
N ASP A 469 5.92 44.90 -5.65
CA ASP A 469 5.24 46.19 -5.80
C ASP A 469 3.69 46.11 -5.83
N ASP A 470 3.16 44.91 -6.05
CA ASP A 470 1.75 44.62 -6.29
C ASP A 470 1.03 44.00 -5.07
N ILE A 471 1.61 44.00 -3.87
CA ILE A 471 1.04 43.34 -2.67
C ILE A 471 0.01 44.26 -1.97
N ASP A 472 -1.18 43.73 -1.61
CA ASP A 472 -2.18 44.44 -0.79
C ASP A 472 -1.62 44.66 0.64
N GLU A 473 -1.86 45.86 1.21
CA GLU A 473 -1.36 46.26 2.55
C GLU A 473 -2.10 45.61 3.72
#